data_AF-A0AAV6APW1-F1
#
_entry.id   AF-A0AAV6APW1-F1
#
_cell.length_a   1.000
_cell.length_b   1.000
_cell.length_c   1.000
_cell.angle_alpha   90.00
_cell.angle_beta   90.00
_cell.angle_gamma   90.00
#
_symmetry.space_group_name_H-M   'P 1'
#
loop_
_entity.id
_entity.type
_entity.pdbx_description
1 polymer ?
#
loop_
_entity_poly.entity_id
_entity_poly.type
_entity_poly.pdbx_seq_one_letter_code
_entity_poly.pdbx_strand_id
1 'polypeptide(L)' 'MPQTLAAATFLVRDYDEAIAWFTGALGFDLVEDTELSPEKRWVLVAPPGPA' A
#
# COMPACT_ATOMS: atom_id res chain seq x y z
N MET A 1 -22.73 -6.61 -14.90
CA MET A 1 -22.12 -6.17 -13.63
C MET A 1 -20.91 -5.32 -13.99
N PRO A 2 -20.78 -4.08 -13.50
CA PRO A 2 -19.56 -3.31 -13.73
C PRO A 2 -18.38 -4.01 -13.05
N GLN A 3 -17.23 -4.05 -13.73
CA GLN A 3 -15.98 -4.56 -13.18
C GLN A 3 -15.13 -3.39 -12.70
N THR A 4 -14.41 -3.55 -11.59
CA THR A 4 -13.50 -2.55 -11.04
C THR A 4 -12.16 -3.19 -10.68
N LEU A 5 -11.09 -2.40 -10.78
CA LEU A 5 -9.78 -2.78 -10.26
C LEU A 5 -9.68 -2.30 -8.81
N ALA A 6 -9.61 -3.24 -7.87
CA ALA A 6 -9.57 -2.91 -6.43
C ALA A 6 -8.17 -2.50 -5.95
N ALA A 7 -7.12 -3.15 -6.47
CA ALA A 7 -5.74 -2.87 -6.13
C ALA A 7 -4.81 -3.29 -7.28
N ALA A 8 -3.61 -2.72 -7.30
CA ALA A 8 -2.51 -3.12 -8.17
C ALA A 8 -1.26 -3.37 -7.32
N THR A 9 -0.49 -4.41 -7.65
CA THR A 9 0.74 -4.75 -6.92
C THR A 9 1.92 -3.95 -7.48
N PHE A 10 2.66 -3.30 -6.59
CA PHE A 10 3.89 -2.60 -6.90
C PHE A 10 5.08 -3.32 -6.25
N LEU A 11 6.07 -3.72 -7.05
CA LEU A 11 7.26 -4.40 -6.53
C LEU A 11 8.21 -3.36 -5.94
N VAL A 12 8.59 -3.58 -4.69
CA VAL A 12 9.48 -2.69 -3.93
C VAL A 12 10.73 -3.44 -3.51
N ARG A 13 11.80 -2.69 -3.31
CA ARG A 13 13.05 -3.23 -2.77
C ARG A 13 12.95 -3.45 -1.26
N ASP A 14 12.25 -2.56 -0.56
CA ASP A 14 12.10 -2.56 0.89
C ASP A 14 10.68 -2.04 1.26
N TYR A 15 10.04 -2.67 2.23
CA TYR A 15 8.66 -2.32 2.62
C TYR A 15 8.60 -0.99 3.37
N ASP A 16 9.54 -0.73 4.28
CA ASP A 16 9.51 0.48 5.11
C ASP A 16 9.86 1.71 4.28
N GLU A 17 10.82 1.60 3.36
CA GLU A 17 11.12 2.64 2.38
C GLU A 17 9.89 2.99 1.53
N ALA A 18 9.18 1.96 1.04
CA ALA A 18 7.99 2.17 0.24
C ALA A 18 6.85 2.81 1.05
N ILE A 19 6.58 2.33 2.27
CA ILE A 19 5.55 2.90 3.15
C ILE A 19 5.85 4.38 3.41
N ALA A 20 7.09 4.72 3.75
CA ALA A 20 7.49 6.11 3.99
C ALA A 20 7.33 7.00 2.76
N TRP A 21 7.65 6.47 1.57
CA TRP A 21 7.48 7.22 0.32
C TRP A 21 6.00 7.46 -0.01
N PHE A 22 5.16 6.42 0.03
CA PHE A 22 3.73 6.57 -0.29
C PHE A 22 3.00 7.43 0.74
N THR A 23 3.23 7.19 2.04
CA THR A 23 2.50 7.90 3.11
C THR A 23 3.04 9.30 3.37
N GLY A 24 4.35 9.51 3.24
CA GLY A 24 4.99 10.79 3.47
C GLY A 24 5.02 11.68 2.23
N ALA A 25 5.65 11.22 1.14
CA ALA A 25 5.86 12.04 -0.04
C ALA A 25 4.60 12.19 -0.90
N LEU A 26 3.80 11.12 -1.03
CA LEU A 26 2.55 11.16 -1.79
C LEU A 26 1.30 11.41 -0.95
N GLY A 27 1.41 11.33 0.38
CA GLY A 27 0.29 11.57 1.29
C GLY A 27 -0.81 10.50 1.24
N PHE A 28 -0.45 9.26 0.90
CA PHE A 28 -1.39 8.13 0.92
C PHE A 28 -1.64 7.66 2.36
N ASP A 29 -2.79 7.05 2.58
CA ASP A 29 -3.09 6.39 3.85
C ASP A 29 -2.54 4.96 3.84
N LEU A 30 -1.91 4.56 4.95
CA LEU A 30 -1.57 3.16 5.20
C LEU A 30 -2.84 2.42 5.63
N VAL A 31 -3.40 1.63 4.71
CA VAL A 31 -4.65 0.90 4.92
C VAL A 31 -4.40 -0.38 5.69
N GLU A 32 -3.33 -1.10 5.34
CA GLU A 32 -2.96 -2.36 5.99
C GLU A 32 -1.45 -2.56 5.96
N ASP A 33 -0.92 -3.13 7.03
CA ASP A 33 0.45 -3.59 7.16
C ASP A 33 0.48 -4.85 8.04
N THR A 34 0.34 -6.01 7.40
CA THR A 34 0.20 -7.30 8.07
C THR A 34 1.41 -8.18 7.76
N GLU A 35 2.11 -8.66 8.79
CA GLU A 35 3.14 -9.69 8.64
C GLU A 35 2.50 -11.04 8.26
N LEU A 36 2.91 -11.60 7.13
CA LEU A 36 2.45 -12.91 6.66
C LEU A 36 3.46 -14.03 6.96
N SER A 37 4.75 -13.67 7.01
CA SER A 37 5.85 -14.53 7.40
C SER A 37 7.07 -13.67 7.78
N PRO A 38 8.15 -14.25 8.33
CA PRO A 38 9.35 -13.49 8.70
C PRO A 38 9.99 -12.65 7.57
N GLU A 39 9.69 -12.97 6.30
CA GLU A 39 10.26 -12.30 5.13
C GLU A 39 9.21 -11.60 4.26
N LYS A 40 7.92 -11.64 4.64
CA LYS A 40 6.83 -11.17 3.79
C LYS A 40 5.77 -10.41 4.57
N ARG A 41 5.47 -9.20 4.08
CA ARG A 41 4.37 -8.37 4.57
C ARG A 41 3.33 -8.16 3.47
N TRP A 42 2.07 -8.10 3.88
CA TRP A 42 0.99 -7.56 3.07
C TRP A 42 0.84 -6.09 3.43
N VAL A 43 1.21 -5.21 2.50
CA VAL A 43 1.13 -3.76 2.67
C VAL A 43 0.16 -3.21 1.65
N LEU A 44 -0.86 -2.50 2.11
CA LEU A 44 -1.83 -1.81 1.27
C LEU A 44 -1.84 -0.32 1.62
N VAL A 45 -1.66 0.50 0.59
CA VAL A 45 -1.78 1.96 0.68
C VAL A 45 -2.84 2.43 -0.31
N ALA A 46 -3.53 3.52 0.02
CA ALA A 46 -4.51 4.13 -0.86
C ALA A 46 -4.34 5.66 -0.85
N PRO A 47 -4.59 6.34 -1.97
CA PRO A 47 -4.72 7.80 -1.93
C PRO A 47 -5.86 8.18 -0.96
N PRO A 48 -5.79 9.37 -0.34
CA PRO A 48 -6.85 9.83 0.53
C PRO A 48 -8.18 9.79 -0.22
N GLY A 49 -9.22 9.30 0.45
CA GLY A 49 -10.57 9.25 -0.13
C GLY A 49 -11.04 10.63 -0.58
N PRO A 50 -12.00 10.71 -1.53
CA PRO A 50 -12.66 11.97 -1.83
C PRO A 50 -13.30 12.53 -0.55
N ALA A 51 -13.23 13.86 -0.38
CA ALA A 51 -13.91 14.59 0.70
C ALA A 51 -15.44 14.42 0.64
#